data_AF-A0A5M6CEE2-F1
#
_entry.id   AF-A0A5M6CEE2-F1
#
_cell.length_a   1.000
_cell.length_b   1.000
_cell.length_c   1.000
_cell.angle_alpha   90.00
_cell.angle_beta   90.00
_cell.angle_gamma   90.00
#
_symmetry.space_group_name_H-M   'P 1'
#
loop_
_entity.id
_entity.type
_entity.pdbx_description
1 polymer ?
#
loop_
_entity_poly.entity_id
_entity_poly.type
_entity_poly.pdbx_seq_one_letter_code
_entity_poly.pdbx_strand_id
1 'polypeptide(L)'
;MVFGLSYLTLERKEDIIAFFSRYRNTIPSVGTRRNSVRFLCILIPFLFVLYYSYDIRKSEKYFGKWRVERMTRNGEIVSEKALEKDPLAWKIIYFEERGKMLYCSNPNMYVDSTSIFMKYNYDDNENSLKVISYEINPEKPDTIPVQISKFEDKSMQWKMIFNKDNIQMELKKENP
;
A
#
# COMPACT_ATOMS: atom_id res chain seq x y z
N MET A 1 -31.13 -43.58 -28.07
CA MET A 1 -32.13 -43.12 -27.09
C MET A 1 -32.13 -41.59 -26.86
N VAL A 2 -31.45 -40.80 -27.71
CA VAL A 2 -31.37 -39.32 -27.55
C VAL A 2 -32.35 -38.60 -28.49
N PHE A 3 -32.56 -39.13 -29.70
CA PHE A 3 -33.45 -38.52 -30.71
C PHE A 3 -34.93 -38.46 -30.31
N GLY A 4 -35.43 -39.42 -29.53
CA GLY A 4 -36.83 -39.43 -29.07
C GLY A 4 -37.13 -38.33 -28.06
N LEU A 5 -36.19 -38.04 -27.15
CA LEU A 5 -36.28 -36.92 -26.21
C LEU A 5 -36.20 -35.58 -26.93
N SER A 6 -35.32 -35.44 -27.92
CA SER A 6 -35.24 -34.23 -28.75
C SER A 6 -36.55 -33.98 -29.50
N TYR A 7 -37.15 -35.02 -30.07
CA TYR A 7 -38.43 -34.93 -30.78
C TYR A 7 -39.58 -34.50 -29.86
N LEU A 8 -39.72 -35.15 -28.70
CA LEU A 8 -40.73 -34.79 -27.69
C LEU A 8 -40.56 -33.37 -27.15
N THR A 9 -39.32 -32.90 -27.03
CA THR A 9 -39.01 -31.53 -26.60
C THR A 9 -39.40 -30.51 -27.68
N LEU A 10 -39.26 -30.86 -28.96
CA LEU A 10 -39.66 -30.02 -30.09
C LEU A 10 -41.18 -29.95 -30.22
N GLU A 11 -41.87 -31.08 -30.05
CA GLU A 11 -43.33 -31.20 -30.13
C GLU A 11 -44.00 -30.37 -29.02
N ARG A 12 -43.44 -30.39 -27.80
CA ARG A 12 -43.94 -29.62 -26.65
C ARG A 12 -43.32 -28.23 -26.51
N LYS A 13 -42.60 -27.75 -27.53
CA LYS A 13 -41.90 -26.47 -27.47
C LYS A 13 -42.83 -25.30 -27.11
N GLU A 14 -44.01 -25.24 -27.71
CA GLU A 14 -44.96 -24.16 -27.47
C GLU A 14 -45.51 -24.19 -26.03
N ASP A 15 -45.81 -25.38 -25.50
CA ASP A 15 -46.24 -25.55 -24.11
C ASP A 15 -45.14 -25.19 -23.11
N ILE A 16 -43.89 -25.54 -23.44
CA ILE A 16 -42.71 -25.19 -22.63
C ILE A 16 -42.51 -23.67 -22.62
N ILE A 17 -42.58 -23.03 -23.79
CA ILE A 17 -42.50 -21.56 -23.90
C ILE A 17 -43.65 -20.91 -23.14
N ALA A 18 -44.88 -21.40 -23.28
CA ALA A 18 -46.05 -20.91 -22.58
C ALA A 18 -45.88 -21.04 -21.06
N PHE A 19 -45.39 -22.19 -20.57
CA PHE A 19 -45.10 -22.44 -19.16
C PHE A 19 -44.08 -21.44 -18.59
N PHE A 20 -42.96 -21.22 -19.28
CA PHE A 20 -41.94 -20.26 -18.84
C PHE A 20 -42.40 -18.80 -19.00
N SER A 21 -43.24 -18.51 -19.99
CA SER A 21 -43.81 -17.16 -20.18
C SER A 21 -44.79 -16.81 -19.05
N ARG A 22 -45.52 -17.79 -18.51
CA ARG A 22 -46.42 -17.64 -17.36
C ARG A 22 -45.70 -17.29 -16.06
N TYR A 23 -44.45 -17.75 -15.93
CA TYR A 23 -43.56 -17.46 -14.81
C TYR A 23 -42.59 -16.29 -15.08
N ARG A 24 -42.82 -15.50 -16.14
CA ARG A 24 -41.99 -14.34 -16.45
C ARG A 24 -42.12 -13.34 -15.29
N ASN A 25 -41.10 -13.34 -14.43
CA ASN A 25 -40.96 -12.53 -13.23
C ASN A 25 -41.62 -11.14 -13.37
N THR A 26 -42.63 -10.88 -12.53
CA THR A 26 -43.28 -9.57 -12.30
C THR A 26 -42.38 -8.61 -11.52
N ILE A 27 -41.06 -8.80 -11.57
CA ILE A 27 -40.12 -7.86 -10.98
C ILE A 27 -40.15 -6.62 -11.90
N PRO A 28 -40.39 -5.42 -11.37
CA PRO A 28 -40.51 -4.22 -12.19
C PRO A 28 -39.27 -4.08 -13.08
N SER A 29 -39.52 -3.83 -14.36
CA SER A 29 -38.51 -3.53 -15.37
C SER A 29 -37.82 -2.21 -15.03
N VAL A 30 -36.90 -2.22 -14.08
CA VAL A 30 -35.95 -1.13 -13.91
C VAL A 30 -35.04 -1.20 -15.13
N GLY A 31 -35.22 -0.24 -16.05
CA GLY A 31 -34.61 -0.20 -17.39
C GLY A 31 -33.07 -0.19 -17.40
N THR A 32 -32.48 0.30 -18.50
CA THR A 32 -31.04 0.39 -18.83
C THR A 32 -30.05 0.57 -17.66
N ARG A 33 -30.48 1.20 -16.55
CA ARG A 33 -29.76 1.31 -15.27
C ARG A 33 -29.28 -0.03 -14.67
N ARG A 34 -30.02 -1.15 -14.84
CA ARG A 34 -29.59 -2.47 -14.31
C ARG A 34 -28.32 -2.99 -14.98
N ASN A 35 -28.20 -2.77 -16.29
CA ASN A 35 -27.00 -3.16 -17.04
C ASN A 35 -25.81 -2.26 -16.67
N SER A 36 -26.04 -0.96 -16.43
CA SER A 36 -25.00 -0.06 -15.91
C SER A 36 -24.48 -0.48 -14.54
N VAL A 37 -25.37 -0.86 -13.60
CA VAL A 37 -24.96 -1.35 -12.27
C VAL A 37 -24.17 -2.65 -12.38
N ARG A 38 -24.61 -3.60 -13.22
CA ARG A 38 -23.87 -4.85 -13.47
C ARG A 38 -22.48 -4.57 -14.06
N PHE A 39 -22.39 -3.64 -15.01
CA PHE A 39 -21.12 -3.23 -15.59
C PHE A 39 -20.20 -2.59 -14.55
N LEU A 40 -20.72 -1.71 -13.69
CA LEU A 40 -19.96 -1.11 -12.58
C LEU A 40 -19.47 -2.16 -11.58
N CYS A 41 -20.29 -3.15 -11.22
CA CYS A 41 -19.89 -4.24 -10.33
C CYS A 41 -18.71 -5.07 -10.87
N ILE A 42 -18.57 -5.14 -12.20
CA ILE A 42 -17.41 -5.78 -12.84
C ILE A 42 -16.26 -4.77 -12.91
N LEU A 43 -16.50 -3.56 -13.41
CA LEU A 43 -15.48 -2.55 -13.67
C LEU A 43 -14.72 -2.12 -12.39
N ILE A 44 -15.42 -1.94 -11.27
CA ILE A 44 -14.82 -1.45 -10.02
C ILE A 44 -13.68 -2.36 -9.53
N PRO A 45 -13.86 -3.69 -9.40
CA PRO A 45 -12.76 -4.61 -9.09
C PRO A 45 -11.57 -4.51 -10.04
N PHE A 46 -11.80 -4.42 -11.36
CA PHE A 46 -10.71 -4.30 -12.33
C PHE A 46 -9.95 -2.98 -12.15
N LEU A 47 -10.66 -1.85 -12.00
CA LEU A 47 -10.04 -0.56 -11.72
C LEU A 47 -9.27 -0.57 -10.41
N PHE A 48 -9.81 -1.23 -9.37
CA PHE A 48 -9.15 -1.36 -8.09
C PHE A 48 -7.85 -2.16 -8.20
N VAL A 49 -7.86 -3.29 -8.90
CA VAL A 49 -6.64 -4.10 -9.14
C VAL A 49 -5.63 -3.32 -9.97
N LEU A 50 -6.06 -2.63 -11.03
CA LEU A 50 -5.17 -1.81 -11.86
C LEU A 50 -4.53 -0.69 -11.04
N TYR A 51 -5.34 0.06 -10.29
CA TYR A 51 -4.87 1.11 -9.39
C TYR A 51 -3.88 0.57 -8.36
N TYR A 52 -4.24 -0.53 -7.68
CA TYR A 52 -3.38 -1.17 -6.69
C TYR A 52 -2.05 -1.64 -7.32
N SER A 53 -2.11 -2.29 -8.49
CA SER A 53 -0.92 -2.79 -9.18
C SER A 53 -0.01 -1.68 -9.69
N TYR A 54 -0.56 -0.52 -10.07
CA TYR A 54 0.23 0.57 -10.66
C TYR A 54 0.77 1.53 -9.59
N ASP A 55 0.00 1.85 -8.56
CA ASP A 55 0.39 2.85 -7.57
C ASP A 55 1.16 2.24 -6.40
N ILE A 56 0.68 1.12 -5.85
CA ILE A 56 1.29 0.53 -4.64
C ILE A 56 2.57 -0.22 -4.96
N ARG A 57 2.67 -0.89 -6.13
CA ARG A 57 3.88 -1.64 -6.48
C ARG A 57 5.08 -0.77 -6.84
N LYS A 58 4.89 0.54 -7.07
CA LYS A 58 6.00 1.45 -7.37
C LYS A 58 7.04 1.51 -6.26
N SER A 59 6.61 1.39 -5.00
CA SER A 59 7.50 1.37 -3.85
C SER A 59 7.79 -0.02 -3.31
N GLU A 60 7.43 -1.09 -4.03
CA GLU A 60 7.59 -2.50 -3.61
C GLU A 60 9.04 -2.83 -3.22
N LYS A 61 10.03 -2.24 -3.91
CA LYS A 61 11.46 -2.42 -3.60
C LYS A 61 11.84 -1.97 -2.18
N TYR A 62 11.14 -0.97 -1.64
CA TYR A 62 11.39 -0.46 -0.29
C TYR A 62 10.64 -1.24 0.78
N PHE A 63 9.61 -2.03 0.45
CA PHE A 63 8.78 -2.68 1.46
C PHE A 63 9.56 -3.60 2.38
N GLY A 64 9.13 -3.64 3.64
CA GLY A 64 9.66 -4.51 4.68
C GLY A 64 10.39 -3.76 5.78
N LYS A 65 11.10 -4.53 6.59
CA LYS A 65 11.80 -4.07 7.78
C LYS A 65 13.24 -3.70 7.44
N TRP A 66 13.63 -2.46 7.73
CA TRP A 66 14.99 -1.98 7.52
C TRP A 66 15.65 -1.66 8.87
N ARG A 67 16.78 -2.29 9.14
CA ARG A 67 17.63 -2.00 10.29
C ARG A 67 18.55 -0.83 9.98
N VAL A 68 18.60 0.15 10.87
CA VAL A 68 19.58 1.25 10.85
C VAL A 68 20.87 0.72 11.46
N GLU A 69 21.85 0.38 10.62
CA GLU A 69 23.17 -0.08 11.08
C GLU A 69 23.99 1.09 11.65
N ARG A 70 23.89 2.26 11.02
CA ARG A 70 24.59 3.47 11.45
C ARG A 70 23.69 4.68 11.29
N MET A 71 23.67 5.55 12.30
CA MET A 71 22.99 6.84 12.26
C MET A 71 23.97 7.93 12.70
N THR A 72 24.04 9.00 11.94
CA THR A 72 24.75 10.22 12.33
C THR A 72 23.80 11.39 12.34
N ARG A 73 23.87 12.23 13.38
CA ARG A 73 23.12 13.47 13.51
C ARG A 73 24.10 14.63 13.62
N ASN A 74 23.98 15.61 12.73
CA ASN A 74 24.88 16.77 12.65
C ASN A 74 26.38 16.40 12.55
N GLY A 75 26.69 15.24 11.95
CA GLY A 75 28.05 14.73 11.82
C GLY A 75 28.53 13.85 12.98
N GLU A 76 27.80 13.78 14.08
CA GLU A 76 28.13 12.93 15.23
C GLU A 76 27.42 11.57 15.13
N ILE A 77 28.11 10.49 15.50
CA ILE A 77 27.53 9.14 15.50
C ILE A 77 26.58 9.01 16.69
N VAL A 78 25.33 8.63 16.43
CA VAL A 78 24.35 8.34 17.46
C VAL A 78 24.71 7.01 18.14
N SER A 79 25.11 7.08 19.41
CA SER A 79 25.49 5.91 20.21
C SER A 79 24.33 4.92 20.36
N GLU A 80 24.63 3.62 20.44
CA GLU A 80 23.63 2.59 20.71
C GLU A 80 22.88 2.80 22.04
N LYS A 81 23.56 3.38 23.04
CA LYS A 81 22.98 3.68 24.36
C LYS A 81 22.07 4.92 24.35
N ALA A 82 21.99 5.66 23.24
CA ALA A 82 21.13 6.84 23.12
C ALA A 82 19.64 6.48 23.20
N LEU A 83 19.28 5.20 22.99
CA LEU A 83 17.91 4.68 23.05
C LEU A 83 17.17 5.06 24.33
N GLU A 84 17.85 5.00 25.48
CA GLU A 84 17.22 5.21 26.79
C GLU A 84 16.80 6.66 27.04
N LYS A 85 17.35 7.60 26.26
CA LYS A 85 17.19 9.05 26.48
C LYS A 85 16.64 9.79 25.27
N ASP A 86 16.78 9.24 24.06
CA ASP A 86 16.42 9.91 22.82
C ASP A 86 15.42 9.08 21.98
N PRO A 87 14.13 9.48 21.92
CA PRO A 87 13.13 8.81 21.09
C PRO A 87 13.39 8.98 19.58
N LEU A 88 14.30 9.86 19.15
CA LEU A 88 14.69 10.05 17.75
C LEU A 88 15.92 9.21 17.34
N ALA A 89 16.42 8.33 18.22
CA ALA A 89 17.50 7.40 17.91
C ALA A 89 16.95 6.13 17.24
N TRP A 90 16.48 6.27 16.00
CA TRP A 90 15.82 5.18 15.28
C TRP A 90 16.77 4.00 14.99
N LYS A 91 16.24 2.79 15.17
CA LYS A 91 16.95 1.52 14.92
C LYS A 91 16.29 0.69 13.83
N ILE A 92 14.98 0.82 13.68
CA ILE A 92 14.22 0.13 12.63
C ILE A 92 13.34 1.14 11.91
N ILE A 93 13.27 1.00 10.59
CA ILE A 93 12.30 1.68 9.75
C ILE A 93 11.47 0.61 9.05
N TYR A 94 10.16 0.61 9.27
CA TYR A 94 9.24 -0.24 8.52
C TYR A 94 8.69 0.53 7.34
N PHE A 95 8.87 -0.03 6.16
CA PHE A 95 8.24 0.41 4.93
C PHE A 95 7.03 -0.44 4.65
N GLU A 96 5.87 0.21 4.70
CA GLU A 96 4.59 -0.42 4.48
C GLU A 96 3.97 0.05 3.17
N GLU A 97 2.97 -0.71 2.73
CA GLU A 97 2.16 -0.37 1.56
C GLU A 97 1.43 0.97 1.75
N ARG A 98 0.99 1.55 0.63
CA ARG A 98 0.19 2.80 0.59
C ARG A 98 0.90 4.00 1.23
N GLY A 99 2.22 4.06 1.06
CA GLY A 99 3.01 5.21 1.49
C GLY A 99 3.10 5.35 3.01
N LYS A 100 3.02 4.25 3.77
CA LYS A 100 3.11 4.28 5.25
C LYS A 100 4.52 3.92 5.70
N MET A 101 5.02 4.62 6.71
CA MET A 101 6.33 4.35 7.30
C MET A 101 6.26 4.44 8.82
N LEU A 102 6.96 3.52 9.49
CA LEU A 102 7.10 3.54 10.95
C LEU A 102 8.57 3.64 11.31
N TYR A 103 8.92 4.63 12.11
CA TYR A 103 10.25 4.81 12.67
C TYR A 103 10.24 4.31 14.10
N CYS A 104 11.06 3.31 14.39
CA CYS A 104 11.10 2.66 15.69
C CYS A 104 12.49 2.81 16.31
N SER A 105 12.53 3.27 17.54
CA SER A 105 13.78 3.37 18.29
C SER A 105 14.17 2.02 18.90
N ASN A 106 13.20 1.21 19.33
CA ASN A 106 13.47 -0.14 19.84
C ASN A 106 13.90 -1.09 18.70
N PRO A 107 15.06 -1.77 18.81
CA PRO A 107 15.60 -2.66 17.76
C PRO A 107 14.93 -4.04 17.71
N ASN A 108 14.11 -4.41 18.69
CA ASN A 108 13.54 -5.76 18.81
C ASN A 108 12.05 -5.79 18.47
N MET A 109 11.30 -4.77 18.86
CA MET A 109 9.85 -4.74 18.67
C MET A 109 9.32 -3.34 18.43
N TYR A 110 8.18 -3.26 17.75
CA TYR A 110 7.40 -2.04 17.65
C TYR A 110 6.86 -1.65 19.04
N VAL A 111 7.04 -0.39 19.42
CA VAL A 111 6.50 0.17 20.67
C VAL A 111 5.87 1.51 20.34
N ASP A 112 4.54 1.58 20.44
CA ASP A 112 3.74 2.73 19.98
C ASP A 112 4.19 4.04 20.62
N SER A 113 4.48 4.05 21.92
CA SER A 113 4.89 5.25 22.66
C SER A 113 6.24 5.86 22.26
N THR A 114 7.06 5.13 21.50
CA THR A 114 8.39 5.56 21.06
C THR A 114 8.57 5.43 19.55
N SER A 115 7.51 5.05 18.84
CA SER A 115 7.51 4.92 17.40
C SER A 115 6.81 6.11 16.77
N ILE A 116 7.33 6.55 15.63
CA ILE A 116 6.78 7.69 14.90
C ILE A 116 6.15 7.17 13.61
N PHE A 117 4.88 7.53 13.41
CA PHE A 117 4.20 7.27 12.15
C PHE A 117 4.43 8.41 11.17
N MET A 118 4.94 8.08 10.00
CA MET A 118 5.09 9.01 8.89
C MET A 118 4.49 8.42 7.62
N LYS A 119 4.19 9.28 6.66
CA LYS A 119 3.90 8.83 5.29
C LYS A 119 5.10 9.07 4.39
N TYR A 120 5.11 8.44 3.23
CA TYR A 120 6.06 8.78 2.18
C TYR A 120 5.40 8.78 0.82
N ASN A 121 5.89 9.69 -0.02
CA ASN A 121 5.69 9.69 -1.45
C ASN A 121 7.02 9.35 -2.11
N TYR A 122 6.96 8.50 -3.12
CA TYR A 122 8.13 8.05 -3.84
C TYR A 122 8.17 8.65 -5.24
N ASP A 123 9.34 9.13 -5.65
CA ASP A 123 9.61 9.59 -7.02
C ASP A 123 10.62 8.66 -7.69
N ASP A 124 10.13 7.89 -8.67
CA ASP A 124 10.93 6.90 -9.41
C ASP A 124 11.99 7.55 -10.30
N ASN A 125 11.81 8.82 -10.69
CA ASN A 125 12.75 9.50 -11.58
C ASN A 125 13.97 10.05 -10.84
N GLU A 126 13.79 10.45 -9.58
CA GLU A 126 14.84 11.11 -8.78
C GLU A 126 15.51 10.18 -7.76
N ASN A 127 15.06 8.92 -7.64
CA ASN A 127 15.44 8.02 -6.54
C ASN A 127 15.33 8.71 -5.17
N SER A 128 14.30 9.53 -4.99
CA SER A 128 14.08 10.32 -3.79
C SER A 128 12.78 9.90 -3.10
N LEU A 129 12.77 10.03 -1.78
CA LEU A 129 11.58 9.85 -0.97
C LEU A 129 11.20 11.21 -0.37
N LYS A 130 9.93 11.55 -0.41
CA LYS A 130 9.37 12.68 0.33
C LYS A 130 8.62 12.12 1.51
N VAL A 131 9.23 12.16 2.69
CA VAL A 131 8.62 11.70 3.93
C VAL A 131 7.75 12.82 4.49
N ILE A 132 6.57 12.49 4.99
CA ILE A 132 5.59 13.44 5.50
C ILE A 132 5.40 13.14 6.98
N SER A 133 5.82 14.09 7.83
CA SER A 133 5.71 13.98 9.28
C SER A 133 4.47 14.69 9.78
N TYR A 134 3.67 13.97 10.55
CA TYR A 134 2.45 14.49 11.19
C TYR A 134 2.65 14.84 12.67
N GLU A 135 3.84 14.58 13.23
CA GLU A 135 4.13 14.72 14.67
C GLU A 135 4.01 16.17 15.17
N ILE A 136 4.56 17.13 14.41
CA ILE A 136 4.62 18.53 14.84
C ILE A 136 3.33 19.28 14.52
N ASN A 137 2.82 19.09 13.30
CA ASN A 137 1.61 19.78 12.84
C ASN A 137 0.74 18.80 12.03
N PRO A 138 -0.24 18.15 12.67
CA PRO A 138 -1.12 17.19 12.00
C PRO A 138 -1.98 17.82 10.89
N GLU A 139 -2.38 19.09 11.03
CA GLU A 139 -3.23 19.79 10.07
C GLU A 139 -2.46 20.24 8.83
N LYS A 140 -1.19 20.61 9.01
CA LYS A 140 -0.28 21.02 7.94
C LYS A 140 1.06 20.30 8.12
N PRO A 141 1.14 19.02 7.72
CA PRO A 141 2.32 18.19 7.95
C PRO A 141 3.51 18.68 7.15
N ASP A 142 4.70 18.54 7.73
CA ASP A 142 5.95 18.90 7.08
C ASP A 142 6.38 17.81 6.12
N THR A 143 6.86 18.21 4.94
CA THR A 143 7.44 17.31 3.95
C THR A 143 8.96 17.37 4.00
N ILE A 144 9.57 16.26 4.37
CA ILE A 144 10.99 16.05 4.53
C ILE A 144 11.52 15.36 3.26
N PRO A 145 12.37 16.03 2.48
CA PRO A 145 13.05 15.38 1.37
C PRO A 145 14.13 14.44 1.92
N VAL A 146 14.06 13.18 1.51
CA VAL A 146 15.03 12.13 1.81
C VAL A 146 15.73 11.75 0.52
N GLN A 147 17.03 12.01 0.48
CA GLN A 147 17.88 11.57 -0.61
C GLN A 147 18.33 10.14 -0.34
N ILE A 148 18.05 9.24 -1.29
CA ILE A 148 18.54 7.87 -1.23
C ILE A 148 19.77 7.76 -2.12
N SER A 149 20.81 7.13 -1.59
CA SER A 149 22.02 6.81 -2.34
C SER A 149 22.44 5.37 -2.06
N LYS A 150 23.27 4.80 -2.95
CA LYS A 150 23.77 3.41 -2.86
C LYS A 150 22.66 2.39 -2.59
N PHE A 151 21.53 2.52 -3.31
CA PHE A 151 20.44 1.56 -3.21
C PHE A 151 20.86 0.27 -3.93
N GLU A 152 21.24 -0.73 -3.15
CA GLU A 152 21.67 -2.06 -3.60
C GLU A 152 20.80 -3.08 -2.89
N ASP A 153 19.73 -3.56 -3.53
CA ASP A 153 18.78 -4.63 -3.16
C ASP A 153 18.37 -4.74 -1.66
N LYS A 154 19.32 -4.97 -0.76
CA LYS A 154 19.15 -5.07 0.70
C LYS A 154 19.86 -3.97 1.50
N SER A 155 20.43 -2.95 0.87
CA SER A 155 21.11 -1.84 1.55
C SER A 155 20.83 -0.51 0.87
N MET A 156 20.76 0.55 1.66
CA MET A 156 20.62 1.92 1.17
C MET A 156 21.16 2.94 2.17
N GLN A 157 21.54 4.11 1.67
CA GLN A 157 21.98 5.24 2.49
C GLN A 157 21.02 6.40 2.34
N TRP A 158 20.59 6.95 3.47
CA TRP A 158 19.68 8.08 3.52
C TRP A 158 20.37 9.33 4.02
N LYS A 159 19.96 10.45 3.46
CA LYS A 159 20.31 11.77 3.94
C LYS A 159 19.07 12.65 3.95
N MET A 160 18.79 13.28 5.08
CA MET A 160 17.64 14.17 5.24
C MET A 160 17.91 15.25 6.28
N ILE A 161 17.08 16.29 6.24
CA ILE A 161 17.05 17.33 7.27
C ILE A 161 15.73 17.17 8.04
N PHE A 162 15.82 16.82 9.31
CA PHE A 162 14.66 16.62 10.19
C PHE A 162 14.83 17.49 11.43
N ASN A 163 13.83 18.32 11.75
CA ASN A 163 13.88 19.25 12.89
C ASN A 163 15.14 20.13 12.97
N LYS A 164 15.63 20.58 11.80
CA LYS A 164 16.89 21.35 11.62
C LYS A 164 18.18 20.53 11.82
N ASP A 165 18.08 19.24 12.12
CA ASP A 165 19.22 18.34 12.20
C ASP A 165 19.50 17.66 10.85
N ASN A 166 20.77 17.57 10.50
CA ASN A 166 21.23 16.79 9.35
C ASN A 166 21.39 15.33 9.78
N ILE A 167 20.49 14.47 9.31
CA ILE A 167 20.47 13.05 9.62
C ILE A 167 20.99 12.26 8.43
N GLN A 168 21.95 11.37 8.68
CA GLN A 168 22.38 10.36 7.73
C GLN A 168 22.23 8.98 8.34
N MET A 169 21.73 8.04 7.56
CA MET A 169 21.46 6.67 8.01
C MET A 169 21.96 5.66 6.99
N GLU A 170 22.55 4.58 7.47
CA GLU A 170 22.87 3.39 6.69
C GLU A 170 21.85 2.31 7.08
N LEU A 171 21.08 1.88 6.08
CA LEU A 171 19.93 1.00 6.25
C LEU A 171 20.20 -0.32 5.56
N LYS A 172 19.82 -1.41 6.24
CA LYS A 172 19.91 -2.75 5.71
C LYS A 172 18.60 -3.48 5.90
N LYS A 173 18.09 -4.08 4.82
CA LYS A 173 16.85 -4.83 4.81
C LYS A 173 17.04 -6.08 5.65
N GLU A 174 16.22 -6.23 6.69
CA GLU A 174 16.10 -7.53 7.35
C GLU A 174 15.38 -8.47 6.39
N ASN A 175 15.91 -9.69 6.25
CA ASN A 175 15.37 -10.67 5.31
C ASN A 175 13.85 -10.83 5.51
N PRO A 176 13.07 -10.90 4.41
CA PRO A 176 11.63 -11.09 4.44
C PRO A 176 11.22 -12.43 5.08
#